data_AF-A0A0Q7DM32-F1
#
_entry.id   AF-A0A0Q7DM32-F1
#
_cell.length_a   1.000
_cell.length_b   1.000
_cell.length_c   1.000
_cell.angle_alpha   90.00
_cell.angle_beta   90.00
_cell.angle_gamma   90.00
#
_symmetry.space_group_name_H-M   'P 1'
#
loop_
_entity.id
_entity.type
_entity.pdbx_description
1 polymer ?
#
loop_
_entity_poly.entity_id
_entity_poly.type
_entity_poly.pdbx_seq_one_letter_code
_entity_poly.pdbx_strand_id
1 'polypeptide(L)'
;MTTTRPADPRAFTGRHMWLLVIGFFGVIIAVNVGMAIVASTSWTGLVVTNSYVASQEFEEKRLAHQAQRAAGWQATFTYSPGVARLVVIDGGGNPIELGSVTLKVNRPVGGHDDQAVMFQRAPDGGYAASLQLAAGVWDALVQADETAKGSFELHERFSVEGD
;
A
#
# COMPACT_ATOMS: atom_id res chain seq x y z
N MET A 1 -26.09 13.53 -81.54
CA MET A 1 -26.35 12.13 -81.12
C MET A 1 -25.81 11.99 -79.71
N THR A 2 -26.67 12.11 -78.69
CA THR A 2 -26.29 12.05 -77.26
C THR A 2 -26.81 10.75 -76.67
N THR A 3 -25.91 9.81 -76.43
CA THR A 3 -26.22 8.50 -75.83
C THR A 3 -26.19 8.65 -74.32
N THR A 4 -27.36 8.68 -73.68
CA THR A 4 -27.46 8.61 -72.21
C THR A 4 -27.18 7.17 -71.76
N ARG A 5 -26.03 6.94 -71.10
CA ARG A 5 -25.70 5.63 -70.53
C ARG A 5 -26.62 5.37 -69.33
N PRO A 6 -27.31 4.22 -69.24
CA PRO A 6 -28.12 3.89 -68.08
C PRO A 6 -27.23 3.79 -66.83
N ALA A 7 -27.72 4.31 -65.70
CA ALA A 7 -27.02 4.23 -64.42
C ALA A 7 -26.81 2.75 -64.04
N ASP A 8 -25.55 2.35 -63.85
CA ASP A 8 -25.21 0.98 -63.47
C ASP A 8 -25.68 0.70 -62.03
N PRO A 9 -26.58 -0.26 -61.80
CA PRO A 9 -27.10 -0.59 -60.47
C PRO A 9 -26.02 -1.12 -59.51
N ARG A 10 -24.80 -1.43 -60.00
CA ARG A 10 -23.65 -1.84 -59.20
C ARG A 10 -22.61 -0.75 -58.98
N ALA A 11 -22.86 0.48 -59.44
CA ALA A 11 -21.92 1.57 -59.23
C ALA A 11 -21.79 1.89 -57.74
N PHE A 12 -20.55 1.95 -57.26
CA PHE A 12 -20.24 2.44 -55.92
C PHE A 12 -20.56 3.93 -55.84
N THR A 13 -21.75 4.26 -55.35
CA THR A 13 -22.22 5.65 -55.21
C THR A 13 -21.84 6.27 -53.86
N GLY A 14 -22.03 7.59 -53.73
CA GLY A 14 -21.87 8.29 -52.45
C GLY A 14 -22.73 7.73 -51.31
N ARG A 15 -23.85 7.05 -51.61
CA ARG A 15 -24.66 6.34 -50.61
C ARG A 15 -23.93 5.12 -50.04
N HIS A 16 -23.18 4.40 -50.87
CA HIS A 16 -22.37 3.27 -50.42
C HIS A 16 -21.22 3.74 -49.53
N MET A 17 -20.56 4.85 -49.91
CA MET A 17 -19.53 5.48 -49.08
C MET A 17 -20.08 5.95 -47.73
N TRP A 18 -21.25 6.60 -47.73
CA TRP A 18 -21.89 7.07 -46.49
C TRP A 18 -22.25 5.93 -45.53
N LEU A 19 -22.80 4.83 -46.05
CA LEU A 19 -23.10 3.63 -45.25
C LEU A 19 -21.82 2.97 -44.70
N LEU A 20 -20.75 2.91 -45.50
CA LEU A 20 -19.45 2.37 -45.08
C LEU A 20 -18.82 3.19 -43.96
N VAL A 21 -18.83 4.52 -44.09
CA VAL A 21 -18.29 5.44 -43.08
C VAL A 21 -19.06 5.30 -41.77
N ILE A 22 -20.40 5.31 -41.83
CA ILE A 22 -21.23 5.13 -40.62
C ILE A 22 -21.02 3.76 -39.99
N GLY A 23 -20.96 2.69 -40.79
CA GLY A 23 -20.71 1.35 -40.28
C GLY A 23 -19.35 1.23 -39.59
N PHE A 24 -18.30 1.79 -40.21
CA PHE A 24 -16.94 1.77 -39.67
C PHE A 24 -16.85 2.52 -38.32
N PHE A 25 -17.32 3.76 -38.26
CA PHE A 25 -17.32 4.52 -37.01
C PHE A 25 -18.28 3.93 -35.96
N GLY A 26 -19.41 3.37 -36.39
CA GLY A 26 -20.34 2.68 -35.52
C GLY A 26 -19.69 1.51 -34.79
N VAL A 27 -18.90 0.69 -35.49
CA VAL A 27 -18.14 -0.41 -34.88
C VAL A 27 -17.11 0.13 -33.88
N ILE A 28 -16.33 1.15 -34.25
CA ILE A 28 -15.33 1.76 -33.35
C ILE A 28 -15.99 2.29 -32.07
N ILE A 29 -17.10 3.02 -32.20
CA ILE A 29 -17.84 3.57 -31.06
C ILE A 29 -18.40 2.43 -30.19
N ALA A 30 -19.00 1.40 -30.80
CA ALA A 30 -19.56 0.27 -30.07
C ALA A 30 -18.48 -0.47 -29.27
N VAL A 31 -17.30 -0.71 -29.86
CA VAL A 31 -16.17 -1.32 -29.17
C VAL A 31 -15.65 -0.42 -28.06
N ASN A 32 -15.48 0.89 -28.28
CA ASN A 32 -15.00 1.83 -27.25
C ASN A 32 -15.98 1.94 -26.07
N VAL A 33 -17.29 2.03 -26.34
CA VAL A 33 -18.32 2.05 -25.30
C VAL A 33 -18.37 0.70 -24.58
N GLY A 34 -18.29 -0.41 -25.30
CA GLY A 34 -18.22 -1.75 -24.70
C GLY A 34 -17.01 -1.90 -23.78
N MET A 35 -15.83 -1.44 -24.22
CA MET A 35 -14.63 -1.38 -23.39
C MET A 35 -14.81 -0.45 -22.19
N ALA A 36 -15.50 0.68 -22.33
CA ALA A 36 -15.78 1.58 -21.22
C ALA A 36 -16.76 0.96 -20.19
N ILE A 37 -17.74 0.18 -20.64
CA ILE A 37 -18.67 -0.56 -19.77
C ILE A 37 -17.95 -1.71 -19.07
N VAL A 38 -17.16 -2.49 -19.81
CA VAL A 38 -16.33 -3.54 -19.22
C VAL A 38 -15.36 -2.93 -18.21
N ALA A 39 -14.61 -1.90 -18.59
CA ALA A 39 -13.68 -1.21 -17.68
C ALA A 39 -14.38 -0.61 -16.46
N SER A 40 -15.58 -0.03 -16.58
CA SER A 40 -16.31 0.51 -15.42
C SER A 40 -16.88 -0.57 -14.52
N THR A 41 -17.17 -1.76 -15.03
CA THR A 41 -17.66 -2.91 -14.25
C THR A 41 -16.53 -3.79 -13.72
N SER A 42 -15.37 -3.82 -14.38
CA SER A 42 -14.21 -4.64 -14.03
C SER A 42 -13.09 -3.88 -13.32
N TRP A 43 -13.20 -2.55 -13.17
CA TRP A 43 -12.38 -1.78 -12.25
C TRP A 43 -12.98 -1.82 -10.84
N THR A 44 -12.40 -2.61 -9.96
CA THR A 44 -12.51 -2.44 -8.50
C THR A 44 -11.62 -1.29 -7.98
N GLY A 45 -11.08 -0.47 -8.89
CA GLY A 45 -10.06 0.53 -8.64
C GLY A 45 -10.59 1.87 -8.19
N LEU A 46 -11.31 1.89 -7.06
CA LEU A 46 -11.32 3.05 -6.19
C LEU A 46 -10.18 2.84 -5.19
N VAL A 47 -8.96 3.20 -5.60
CA VAL A 47 -7.92 3.54 -4.63
C VAL A 47 -8.41 4.83 -3.95
N VAL A 48 -9.20 4.60 -2.91
CA VAL A 48 -9.44 5.48 -1.77
C VAL A 48 -10.22 6.77 -2.09
N THR A 49 -11.48 6.85 -1.66
CA THR A 49 -12.24 8.11 -1.48
C THR A 49 -11.71 8.95 -0.31
N ASN A 50 -10.44 8.80 0.05
CA ASN A 50 -9.89 9.37 1.26
C ASN A 50 -8.43 9.83 1.15
N SER A 51 -8.04 10.32 -0.02
CA SER A 51 -6.70 10.91 -0.22
C SER A 51 -6.44 12.08 0.73
N TYR A 52 -7.48 12.74 1.27
CA TYR A 52 -7.35 13.87 2.18
C TYR A 52 -7.17 13.46 3.66
N VAL A 53 -7.88 12.45 4.19
CA VAL A 53 -7.62 11.95 5.57
C VAL A 53 -6.35 11.11 5.58
N ALA A 54 -6.08 10.32 4.52
CA ALA A 54 -4.81 9.62 4.40
C ALA A 54 -3.63 10.60 4.38
N SER A 55 -3.72 11.72 3.63
CA SER A 55 -2.66 12.75 3.63
C SER A 55 -2.48 13.42 5.00
N GLN A 56 -3.57 13.64 5.76
CA GLN A 56 -3.48 14.19 7.12
C GLN A 56 -2.79 13.21 8.07
N GLU A 57 -3.14 11.93 8.04
CA GLU A 57 -2.46 10.89 8.82
C GLU A 57 -0.98 10.78 8.45
N PHE A 58 -0.62 10.91 7.16
CA PHE A 58 0.78 10.97 6.73
C PHE A 58 1.51 12.19 7.26
N GLU A 59 0.89 13.38 7.22
CA GLU A 59 1.50 14.61 7.70
C GLU A 59 1.68 14.61 9.22
N GLU A 60 0.68 14.10 9.96
CA GLU A 60 0.76 13.91 11.41
C GLU A 60 1.88 12.94 11.79
N LYS A 61 1.97 11.78 11.12
CA LYS A 61 3.07 10.82 11.32
C LYS A 61 4.43 11.44 10.98
N ARG A 62 4.52 12.24 9.91
CA ARG A 62 5.74 12.93 9.50
C ARG A 62 6.20 13.92 10.57
N LEU A 63 5.27 14.71 11.12
CA LEU A 63 5.54 15.67 12.19
C LEU A 63 5.93 14.98 13.49
N ALA A 64 5.25 13.90 13.87
CA ALA A 64 5.59 13.09 15.04
C ALA A 64 7.01 12.53 14.94
N HIS A 65 7.35 11.92 13.79
CA HIS A 65 8.69 11.39 13.54
C HIS A 65 9.77 12.50 13.58
N GLN A 66 9.48 13.68 13.04
CA GLN A 66 10.39 14.82 13.14
C GLN A 66 10.59 15.29 14.58
N ALA A 67 9.52 15.35 15.38
CA ALA A 67 9.58 15.72 16.79
C ALA A 67 10.41 14.72 17.61
N GLN A 68 10.26 13.42 17.33
CA GLN A 68 11.04 12.34 17.96
C GLN A 68 12.54 12.47 17.61
N ARG A 69 12.87 12.70 16.34
CA ARG A 69 14.25 12.92 15.89
C ARG A 69 14.87 14.17 16.50
N ALA A 70 14.12 15.27 16.57
CA ALA A 70 14.58 16.51 17.20
C ALA A 70 14.81 16.33 18.71
N ALA A 71 14.08 15.43 19.36
CA ALA A 71 14.29 15.04 20.75
C ALA A 71 15.43 14.02 20.96
N GLY A 72 16.09 13.59 19.88
CA GLY A 72 17.20 12.63 19.94
C GLY A 72 16.76 11.20 20.25
N TRP A 73 15.51 10.85 19.98
CA TRP A 73 15.02 9.49 20.23
C TRP A 73 15.76 8.48 19.36
N GLN A 74 16.18 7.38 19.97
CA GLN A 74 16.83 6.26 19.30
C GLN A 74 16.07 4.99 19.64
N ALA A 75 15.59 4.30 18.61
CA ALA A 75 14.91 3.02 18.75
C ALA A 75 15.83 1.90 18.26
N THR A 76 15.83 0.79 18.99
CA THR A 76 16.56 -0.42 18.64
C THR A 76 15.63 -1.60 18.80
N PHE A 77 15.35 -2.27 17.69
CA PHE A 77 14.62 -3.53 17.66
C PHE A 77 15.62 -4.67 17.47
N THR A 78 15.43 -5.74 18.23
CA THR A 78 16.23 -6.97 18.13
C THR A 78 15.31 -8.15 18.25
N TYR A 79 15.61 -9.19 17.47
CA TYR A 79 14.97 -10.49 17.61
C TYR A 79 16.02 -11.51 18.00
N SER A 80 15.73 -12.28 19.05
CA SER A 80 16.44 -13.50 19.42
C SER A 80 15.44 -14.65 19.34
N PRO A 81 15.89 -15.92 19.15
CA PRO A 81 14.97 -17.04 19.01
C PRO A 81 13.89 -17.06 20.10
N GLY A 82 12.63 -16.86 19.70
CA GLY A 82 11.47 -16.83 20.59
C GLY A 82 11.16 -15.50 21.29
N VAL A 83 12.03 -14.48 21.22
CA VAL A 83 11.85 -13.21 21.92
C VAL A 83 12.17 -12.01 21.02
N ALA A 84 11.16 -11.18 20.77
CA ALA A 84 11.36 -9.84 20.21
C ALA A 84 11.60 -8.85 21.35
N ARG A 85 12.55 -7.93 21.16
CA ARG A 85 12.88 -6.89 22.12
C ARG A 85 13.00 -5.54 21.44
N LEU A 86 12.36 -4.52 22.03
CA LEU A 86 12.42 -3.14 21.60
C LEU A 86 12.94 -2.28 22.76
N VAL A 87 13.92 -1.44 22.48
CA VAL A 87 14.37 -0.38 23.39
C VAL A 87 14.27 0.94 22.67
N VAL A 88 13.66 1.93 23.31
CA VAL A 88 13.63 3.31 22.82
C VAL A 88 14.17 4.21 23.90
N ILE A 89 15.20 4.99 23.58
CA ILE A 89 15.87 5.92 24.50
C ILE A 89 15.75 7.35 24.00
N ASP A 90 15.80 8.32 24.92
CA ASP A 90 15.88 9.75 24.59
C ASP A 90 17.32 10.19 24.26
N GLY A 91 17.50 11.46 23.91
CA GLY A 91 18.83 12.03 23.66
C GLY A 91 19.77 12.03 24.88
N GLY A 92 19.24 11.79 26.09
CA GLY A 92 20.01 11.61 27.32
C GLY A 92 20.33 10.14 27.65
N GLY A 93 19.84 9.18 26.86
CA GLY A 93 20.03 7.76 27.07
C GLY A 93 19.00 7.11 28.02
N ASN A 94 17.96 7.82 28.43
CA ASN A 94 16.93 7.28 29.32
C ASN A 94 15.86 6.52 28.52
N PRO A 95 15.39 5.35 28.99
CA PRO A 95 14.29 4.63 28.36
C PRO A 95 12.99 5.43 28.30
N ILE A 96 12.31 5.36 27.16
CA ILE A 96 11.05 6.07 26.89
C ILE A 96 9.86 5.15 27.08
N GLU A 97 8.82 5.69 27.72
CA GLU A 97 7.51 5.05 27.80
C GLU A 97 6.65 5.42 26.59
N LEU A 98 6.25 4.40 25.83
CA LEU A 98 5.48 4.48 24.59
C LEU A 98 4.03 4.00 24.80
N GLY A 99 3.64 3.66 26.03
CA GLY A 99 2.33 3.10 26.34
C GLY A 99 2.15 1.70 25.73
N SER A 100 1.02 1.49 25.05
CA SER A 100 0.68 0.23 24.39
C SER A 100 1.45 0.10 23.08
N VAL A 101 2.39 -0.84 23.03
CA VAL A 101 3.21 -1.11 21.84
C VAL A 101 2.81 -2.43 21.20
N THR A 102 2.56 -2.42 19.89
CA THR A 102 2.23 -3.61 19.10
C THR A 102 3.35 -3.93 18.13
N LEU A 103 3.67 -5.21 17.97
CA LEU A 103 4.56 -5.74 16.94
C LEU A 103 3.73 -6.51 15.92
N LYS A 104 3.83 -6.13 14.66
CA LYS A 104 3.35 -6.93 13.52
C LYS A 104 4.57 -7.43 12.77
N VAL A 105 4.59 -8.70 12.41
CA VAL A 105 5.63 -9.28 11.57
C VAL A 105 5.00 -9.98 10.39
N ASN A 106 5.62 -9.86 9.23
CA ASN A 106 5.19 -10.54 8.01
C ASN A 106 6.37 -10.97 7.14
N ARG A 107 6.10 -11.89 6.23
CA ARG A 107 7.07 -12.25 5.18
C ARG A 107 7.09 -11.15 4.12
N PRO A 108 8.27 -10.68 3.69
CA PRO A 108 8.38 -9.68 2.61
C PRO A 108 7.78 -10.17 1.29
N VAL A 109 7.76 -11.49 1.09
CA VAL A 109 7.28 -12.16 -0.13
C VAL A 109 6.39 -13.33 0.28
N GLY A 110 5.26 -13.50 -0.41
CA GLY A 110 4.36 -14.63 -0.20
C GLY A 110 3.12 -14.31 0.62
N GLY A 111 3.08 -13.19 1.35
CA GLY A 111 1.87 -12.69 2.03
C GLY A 111 1.22 -13.71 2.98
N HIS A 112 2.05 -14.56 3.60
CA HIS A 112 1.64 -15.58 4.55
C HIS A 112 2.48 -15.45 5.84
N ASP A 113 1.98 -16.03 6.91
CA ASP A 113 2.61 -16.06 8.26
C ASP A 113 2.63 -14.72 9.01
N ASP A 114 1.70 -13.82 8.69
CA ASP A 114 1.52 -12.58 9.44
C ASP A 114 1.19 -12.88 10.90
N GLN A 115 2.01 -12.37 11.82
CA GLN A 115 1.77 -12.47 13.26
C GLN A 115 1.74 -11.09 13.90
N ALA A 116 0.83 -10.91 14.85
CA ALA A 116 0.74 -9.69 15.65
C ALA A 116 0.79 -10.04 17.14
N VAL A 117 1.68 -9.40 17.88
CA VAL A 117 1.83 -9.57 19.33
C VAL A 117 1.91 -8.22 20.02
N MET A 118 1.39 -8.14 21.24
CA MET A 118 1.58 -6.96 22.08
C MET A 118 2.87 -7.10 22.86
N PHE A 119 3.65 -6.03 22.88
CA PHE A 119 4.81 -5.93 23.73
C PHE A 119 4.41 -5.75 25.19
N GLN A 120 5.14 -6.41 26.09
CA GLN A 120 5.05 -6.18 27.52
C GLN A 120 6.22 -5.32 27.98
N ARG A 121 5.99 -4.45 28.97
CA ARG A 121 7.07 -3.63 29.54
C ARG A 121 8.03 -4.52 30.32
N ALA A 122 9.32 -4.42 30.01
CA ALA A 122 10.39 -5.12 30.70
C ALA A 122 10.93 -4.28 31.87
N PRO A 123 11.52 -4.91 32.91
CA PRO A 123 12.05 -4.21 34.09
C PRO A 123 13.16 -3.19 33.81
N ASP A 124 13.86 -3.34 32.68
CA ASP A 124 14.93 -2.46 32.22
C ASP A 124 14.41 -1.22 31.45
N GLY A 125 13.09 -1.03 31.42
CA GLY A 125 12.44 0.08 30.72
C GLY A 125 12.22 -0.18 29.23
N GLY A 126 12.68 -1.30 28.68
CA GLY A 126 12.38 -1.74 27.32
C GLY A 126 11.05 -2.48 27.21
N TYR A 127 10.87 -3.14 26.07
CA TYR A 127 9.68 -3.91 25.72
C TYR A 127 10.08 -5.28 25.21
N ALA A 128 9.38 -6.32 25.64
CA ALA A 128 9.63 -7.70 25.22
C ALA A 128 8.33 -8.43 24.87
N ALA A 129 8.37 -9.29 23.85
CA ALA A 129 7.27 -10.14 23.45
C ALA A 129 7.78 -11.52 23.08
N SER A 130 7.06 -12.56 23.50
CA SER A 130 7.31 -13.93 23.06
C SER A 130 6.76 -14.09 21.65
N LEU A 131 7.61 -14.48 20.70
CA LEU A 131 7.24 -14.62 19.30
C LEU A 131 8.10 -15.69 18.62
N GLN A 132 7.47 -16.75 18.13
CA GLN A 132 8.14 -17.83 17.42
C GLN A 132 8.09 -17.59 15.92
N LEU A 133 9.25 -17.46 15.28
CA LEU A 133 9.37 -17.28 13.85
C LEU A 133 10.17 -18.42 13.25
N ALA A 134 9.71 -18.91 12.10
CA ALA A 134 10.48 -19.83 11.29
C ALA A 134 11.67 -19.10 10.63
N ALA A 135 12.68 -19.88 10.25
CA ALA A 135 13.83 -19.38 9.52
C ALA A 135 13.44 -18.57 8.26
N GLY A 136 14.28 -17.60 7.90
CA GLY A 136 14.14 -16.76 6.72
C GLY A 136 13.97 -15.27 7.05
N VAL A 137 13.59 -14.49 6.04
CA VAL A 137 13.49 -13.03 6.14
C VAL A 137 12.09 -12.61 6.59
N TRP A 138 12.05 -11.58 7.44
CA TRP A 138 10.86 -11.01 8.04
C TRP A 138 10.94 -9.48 8.03
N ASP A 139 9.80 -8.83 7.86
CA ASP A 139 9.61 -7.40 8.13
C ASP A 139 8.86 -7.26 9.45
N ALA A 140 9.37 -6.43 10.36
CA ALA A 140 8.75 -6.04 11.61
C ALA A 140 8.24 -4.60 11.51
N LEU A 141 6.98 -4.42 11.89
CA LEU A 141 6.32 -3.14 12.08
C LEU A 141 5.95 -3.00 13.55
N VAL A 142 6.66 -2.11 14.24
CA VAL A 142 6.38 -1.73 15.63
C VAL A 142 5.56 -0.45 15.61
N GLN A 143 4.46 -0.41 16.35
CA GLN A 143 3.56 0.73 16.42
C GLN A 143 3.17 1.06 17.86
N ALA A 144 3.08 2.35 18.17
CA ALA A 144 2.45 2.86 19.38
C ALA A 144 1.68 4.15 19.03
N ASP A 145 0.40 4.20 19.34
CA ASP A 145 -0.48 5.26 18.85
C ASP A 145 -0.41 6.53 19.71
N GLU A 146 -0.23 6.37 21.03
CA GLU A 146 -0.30 7.47 22.00
C GLU A 146 1.01 7.64 22.78
N THR A 147 2.03 8.21 22.13
CA THR A 147 3.29 8.57 22.80
C THR A 147 3.36 10.07 23.11
N ALA A 148 4.31 10.47 23.95
CA ALA A 148 4.55 11.88 24.29
C ALA A 148 4.86 12.79 23.08
N LYS A 149 5.18 12.22 21.91
CA LYS A 149 5.51 12.95 20.67
C LYS A 149 4.61 12.55 19.49
N GLY A 150 3.43 12.00 19.76
CA GLY A 150 2.52 11.50 18.73
C GLY A 150 2.72 10.01 18.44
N SER A 151 2.21 9.52 17.32
CA SER A 151 2.38 8.10 16.97
C SER A 151 3.85 7.75 16.71
N PHE A 152 4.24 6.56 17.14
CA PHE A 152 5.54 5.97 16.93
C PHE A 152 5.40 4.78 15.99
N GLU A 153 6.26 4.73 14.98
CA GLU A 153 6.29 3.67 13.99
C GLU A 153 7.74 3.35 13.65
N LEU A 154 8.12 2.06 13.73
CA LEU A 154 9.44 1.57 13.36
C LEU A 154 9.27 0.36 12.42
N HIS A 155 9.96 0.42 11.29
CA HIS A 155 10.03 -0.66 10.30
C HIS A 155 11.43 -1.24 10.30
N GLU A 156 11.55 -2.55 10.53
CA GLU A 156 12.83 -3.23 10.56
C GLU A 156 12.76 -4.54 9.79
N ARG A 157 13.71 -4.76 8.89
CA ARG A 157 13.88 -6.04 8.19
C ARG A 157 14.97 -6.84 8.87
N PHE A 158 14.69 -8.09 9.19
CA PHE A 158 15.66 -8.98 9.82
C PHE A 158 15.54 -10.41 9.26
N SER A 159 16.59 -11.21 9.50
CA SER A 159 16.62 -12.62 9.14
C SER A 159 16.69 -13.47 10.41
N VAL A 160 15.90 -14.54 10.44
CA VAL A 160 16.00 -15.60 11.43
C VAL A 160 16.79 -16.73 10.80
N GLU A 161 17.93 -17.07 11.38
CA GLU A 161 18.71 -18.23 10.93
C GLU A 161 17.95 -19.52 11.29
N GLY A 162 18.06 -20.52 10.42
CA GLY A 162 17.56 -21.87 10.71
C GLY A 162 18.63 -22.66 11.43
N ASP A 163 18.22 -23.44 12.42
CA ASP A 163 19.06 -24.45 13.08
C ASP A 163 19.48 -25.56 12.11
#